data_AF-A0A7L0KW25-F1
#
_entry.id   AF-A0A7L0KW25-F1
#
_cell.length_a   1.000
_cell.length_b   1.000
_cell.length_c   1.000
_cell.angle_alpha   90.00
_cell.angle_beta   90.00
_cell.angle_gamma   90.00
#
_symmetry.space_group_name_H-M   'P 1'
#
loop_
_entity.id
_entity.type
_entity.pdbx_description
1 polymer ?
#
loop_
_entity_poly.entity_id
_entity_poly.type
_entity_poly.pdbx_seq_one_letter_code
_entity_poly.pdbx_strand_id
1 'polypeptide(L)'
;KKKQNCTSVHEAVKAGDVEQLALMIKSGASINEVDVVHKFTPLQCAAHSGSLECLQWLLWHGADTTRVTGRGWTAAHLAAIRGQDACMQALLLSGADAAARDERGCTASHLAAAHGHSYTLQTLLRTGADVNVSDRNDWKPVHYAAFHGRLGCLQLLVRWGASVDDVDNNGNLPAHLAAAEGHLHCFKLLVGKMAGVTHTLQARNDHGETPRDLAERFCKDNILQYINGVEKEEEHLETQEVLAFPAHDAAFKGDLLVVRRLVRSGVININERDNTGSTLLHKAAEQGHIHCLQWLVEMGADCDITSDAGETPKDVAKRFSQLAAVELLTPRTGNNNSSDEELDASNIKFFETHGVEGSTDSKADLTLDKAEKRNARIRAYHKIKELQRLLEIACSNYRQLGGVTEEERKMKKEERKVEKAMRELEAQLEYERVRREKLESQLDDYRAEINQLRE
;
A
#
# COMPACT_ATOMS: atom_id res chain seq x y z
N LYS A 1 2.97 -30.50 10.37
CA LYS A 1 3.98 -29.41 10.35
C LYS A 1 5.05 -29.75 11.39
N LYS A 2 6.35 -29.84 11.02
CA LYS A 2 7.43 -30.06 12.00
C LYS A 2 7.41 -28.88 12.99
N LYS A 3 7.22 -29.13 14.30
CA LYS A 3 7.37 -28.10 15.34
C LYS A 3 8.82 -27.62 15.26
N GLN A 4 9.03 -26.40 14.79
CA GLN A 4 10.34 -25.78 14.71
C GLN A 4 10.69 -25.42 16.16
N ASN A 5 11.72 -26.05 16.74
CA ASN A 5 12.17 -25.69 18.08
C ASN A 5 12.79 -24.29 17.98
N CYS A 6 12.09 -23.27 18.46
CA CYS A 6 12.64 -21.93 18.57
C CYS A 6 13.76 -21.93 19.63
N THR A 7 14.82 -21.17 19.37
CA THR A 7 15.98 -21.09 20.28
C THR A 7 15.87 -19.93 21.26
N SER A 8 15.00 -18.95 20.99
CA SER A 8 14.76 -17.78 21.84
C SER A 8 13.27 -17.40 21.86
N VAL A 9 12.87 -16.63 22.88
CA VAL A 9 11.51 -16.07 22.99
C VAL A 9 11.15 -15.22 21.78
N HIS A 10 12.11 -14.50 21.18
CA HIS A 10 11.88 -13.68 19.99
C HIS A 10 11.65 -14.51 18.74
N GLU A 11 12.29 -15.67 18.59
CA GLU A 11 12.00 -16.60 17.48
C GLU A 11 10.59 -17.19 17.60
N ALA A 12 10.17 -17.56 18.82
CA ALA A 12 8.82 -18.03 19.07
C ALA A 12 7.78 -16.95 18.72
N VAL A 13 8.04 -15.70 19.11
CA VAL A 13 7.20 -14.55 18.74
C VAL A 13 7.16 -14.34 17.22
N LYS A 14 8.30 -14.34 16.53
CA LYS A 14 8.36 -14.19 15.06
C LYS A 14 7.62 -15.31 14.33
N ALA A 15 7.63 -16.52 14.90
CA ALA A 15 6.90 -17.66 14.37
C ALA A 15 5.39 -17.66 14.71
N GLY A 16 4.95 -16.77 15.62
CA GLY A 16 3.58 -16.75 16.13
C GLY A 16 3.24 -17.92 17.06
N ASP A 17 4.24 -18.61 17.62
CA ASP A 17 4.06 -19.79 18.47
C ASP A 17 3.90 -19.38 19.95
N VAL A 18 2.66 -19.12 20.36
CA VAL A 18 2.30 -18.76 21.74
C VAL A 18 2.63 -19.87 22.73
N GLU A 19 2.50 -21.16 22.32
CA GLU A 19 2.79 -22.29 23.21
C GLU A 19 4.28 -22.33 23.57
N GLN A 20 5.15 -22.20 22.57
CA GLN A 20 6.60 -22.17 22.80
C GLN A 20 7.01 -20.92 23.58
N LEU A 21 6.47 -19.75 23.24
CA LEU A 21 6.71 -18.51 23.98
C LEU A 21 6.37 -18.68 25.47
N ALA A 22 5.18 -19.19 25.76
CA ALA A 22 4.72 -19.41 27.13
C ALA A 22 5.59 -20.45 27.88
N LEU A 23 6.02 -21.51 27.20
CA LEU A 23 6.91 -22.52 27.79
C LEU A 23 8.28 -21.93 28.14
N MET A 24 8.87 -21.16 27.22
CA MET A 24 10.17 -20.53 27.43
C MET A 24 10.16 -19.56 28.62
N ILE A 25 9.12 -18.72 28.72
CA ILE A 25 8.97 -17.79 29.84
C ILE A 25 8.76 -18.55 31.17
N LYS A 26 7.96 -19.63 31.17
CA LYS A 26 7.82 -20.52 32.34
C LYS A 26 9.12 -21.23 32.72
N SER A 27 10.00 -21.52 31.76
CA SER A 27 11.34 -22.10 32.01
C SER A 27 12.39 -21.10 32.50
N GLY A 28 12.03 -19.81 32.64
CA GLY A 28 12.88 -18.79 33.24
C GLY A 28 13.34 -17.67 32.30
N ALA A 29 12.92 -17.66 31.03
CA ALA A 29 13.18 -16.53 30.13
C ALA A 29 12.44 -15.27 30.62
N SER A 30 13.08 -14.10 30.49
CA SER A 30 12.46 -12.85 30.94
C SER A 30 11.40 -12.40 29.93
N ILE A 31 10.21 -12.01 30.42
CA ILE A 31 9.14 -11.46 29.57
C ILE A 31 9.56 -10.18 28.83
N ASN A 32 10.56 -9.46 29.38
CA ASN A 32 11.13 -8.24 28.82
C ASN A 32 12.57 -8.46 28.32
N GLU A 33 12.93 -9.69 27.95
CA GLU A 33 14.25 -10.04 27.44
C GLU A 33 14.58 -9.27 26.15
N VAL A 34 15.73 -8.61 26.12
CA VAL A 34 16.13 -7.81 24.96
C VAL A 34 16.93 -8.68 23.99
N ASP A 35 16.51 -8.74 22.73
CA ASP A 35 17.24 -9.51 21.72
C ASP A 35 18.64 -8.93 21.46
N VAL A 36 19.53 -9.78 20.93
CA VAL A 36 20.91 -9.36 20.68
C VAL A 36 20.99 -8.41 19.49
N VAL A 37 20.16 -8.64 18.46
CA VAL A 37 20.27 -8.03 17.14
C VAL A 37 19.63 -6.64 17.08
N HIS A 38 18.36 -6.51 17.44
CA HIS A 38 17.61 -5.26 17.27
C HIS A 38 17.42 -4.49 18.59
N LYS A 39 17.85 -5.07 19.70
CA LYS A 39 17.55 -4.63 21.06
C LYS A 39 16.04 -4.53 21.32
N PHE A 40 15.26 -5.47 20.79
CA PHE A 40 13.82 -5.54 20.95
C PHE A 40 13.43 -6.43 22.13
N THR A 41 12.43 -6.02 22.90
CA THR A 41 11.70 -6.92 23.81
C THR A 41 10.82 -7.89 23.01
N PRO A 42 10.31 -9.00 23.61
CA PRO A 42 9.35 -9.86 22.93
C PRO A 42 8.10 -9.09 22.49
N LEU A 43 7.65 -8.12 23.29
CA LEU A 43 6.49 -7.29 22.99
C LEU A 43 6.74 -6.40 21.76
N GLN A 44 7.89 -5.73 21.70
CA GLN A 44 8.32 -4.94 20.55
C GLN A 44 8.48 -5.81 19.29
N CYS A 45 9.01 -7.03 19.46
CA CYS A 45 9.14 -7.99 18.37
C CYS A 45 7.76 -8.40 17.83
N ALA A 46 6.79 -8.69 18.70
CA ALA A 46 5.43 -9.05 18.33
C ALA A 46 4.71 -7.91 17.59
N ALA A 47 4.86 -6.67 18.09
CA ALA A 47 4.32 -5.48 17.46
C ALA A 47 4.95 -5.21 16.09
N HIS A 48 6.22 -5.56 15.89
CA HIS A 48 6.91 -5.43 14.61
C HIS A 48 6.52 -6.52 13.60
N SER A 49 6.38 -7.78 14.04
CA SER A 49 6.03 -8.92 13.18
C SER A 49 4.54 -9.03 12.90
N GLY A 50 3.69 -8.43 13.72
CA GLY A 50 2.22 -8.58 13.65
C GLY A 50 1.71 -9.84 14.35
N SER A 51 2.49 -10.42 15.27
CA SER A 51 2.12 -11.64 15.99
C SER A 51 1.11 -11.32 17.11
N LEU A 52 -0.16 -11.09 16.75
CA LEU A 52 -1.21 -10.59 17.64
C LEU A 52 -1.41 -11.48 18.87
N GLU A 53 -1.47 -12.79 18.70
CA GLU A 53 -1.74 -13.72 19.79
C GLU A 53 -0.59 -13.74 20.80
N CYS A 54 0.65 -13.72 20.31
CA CYS A 54 1.84 -13.57 21.15
C CYS A 54 1.84 -12.22 21.88
N LEU A 55 1.48 -11.14 21.19
CA LEU A 55 1.41 -9.80 21.77
C LEU A 55 0.35 -9.73 22.89
N GLN A 56 -0.85 -10.25 22.66
CA GLN A 56 -1.91 -10.31 23.67
C GLN A 56 -1.49 -11.14 24.89
N TRP A 57 -0.85 -12.29 24.65
CA TRP A 57 -0.33 -13.14 25.71
C TRP A 57 0.71 -12.39 26.56
N LEU A 58 1.66 -11.71 25.92
CA LEU A 58 2.69 -10.92 26.59
C LEU A 58 2.08 -9.79 27.44
N LEU A 59 1.10 -9.07 26.90
CA LEU A 59 0.40 -8.00 27.62
C LEU A 59 -0.37 -8.53 28.84
N TRP A 60 -1.08 -9.65 28.69
CA TRP A 60 -1.78 -10.31 29.79
C TRP A 60 -0.84 -10.71 30.93
N HIS A 61 0.39 -11.11 30.59
CA HIS A 61 1.41 -11.53 31.54
C HIS A 61 2.32 -10.39 32.05
N GLY A 62 1.96 -9.13 31.77
CA GLY A 62 2.65 -7.97 32.35
C GLY A 62 3.92 -7.54 31.62
N ALA A 63 4.00 -7.77 30.31
CA ALA A 63 5.07 -7.19 29.49
C ALA A 63 5.06 -5.66 29.57
N ASP A 64 6.25 -5.06 29.65
CA ASP A 64 6.41 -3.62 29.86
C ASP A 64 6.22 -2.86 28.55
N THR A 65 5.13 -2.09 28.46
CA THR A 65 4.78 -1.27 27.29
C THR A 65 5.62 0.00 27.15
N THR A 66 6.31 0.40 28.22
CA THR A 66 7.10 1.66 28.27
C THR A 66 8.52 1.48 27.75
N ARG A 67 8.95 0.23 27.50
CA ARG A 67 10.28 -0.06 26.96
C ARG A 67 10.47 0.59 25.60
N VAL A 68 11.61 1.26 25.45
CA VAL A 68 12.03 1.91 24.22
C VAL A 68 13.27 1.25 23.65
N THR A 69 13.38 1.25 22.32
CA THR A 69 14.61 0.91 21.62
C THR A 69 15.63 2.05 21.70
N GLY A 70 16.83 1.86 21.16
CA GLY A 70 17.86 2.90 21.09
C GLY A 70 17.53 4.11 20.20
N ARG A 71 16.34 4.19 19.58
CA ARG A 71 15.82 5.39 18.90
C ARG A 71 14.62 6.01 19.64
N GLY A 72 14.30 5.53 20.83
CA GLY A 72 13.11 5.94 21.58
C GLY A 72 11.82 5.24 21.16
N TRP A 73 11.84 4.22 20.30
CA TRP A 73 10.61 3.57 19.83
C TRP A 73 10.02 2.59 20.85
N THR A 74 8.78 2.82 21.24
CA THR A 74 7.94 1.86 21.98
C THR A 74 7.35 0.79 21.05
N ALA A 75 6.67 -0.21 21.61
CA ALA A 75 5.94 -1.21 20.82
C ALA A 75 4.86 -0.55 19.91
N ALA A 76 4.22 0.53 20.37
CA ALA A 76 3.24 1.28 19.57
C ALA A 76 3.89 1.94 18.34
N HIS A 77 5.09 2.52 18.48
CA HIS A 77 5.83 3.06 17.34
C HIS A 77 6.13 1.97 16.29
N LEU A 78 6.56 0.79 16.72
CA LEU A 78 6.86 -0.32 15.80
C LEU A 78 5.59 -0.84 15.10
N ALA A 79 4.47 -0.96 15.82
CA ALA A 79 3.18 -1.31 15.22
C ALA A 79 2.74 -0.25 14.19
N ALA A 80 2.93 1.03 14.48
CA ALA A 80 2.65 2.13 13.55
C ALA A 80 3.52 2.10 12.29
N ILE A 81 4.83 1.88 12.42
CA ILE A 81 5.76 1.76 11.28
C ILE A 81 5.39 0.58 10.37
N ARG A 82 4.89 -0.51 10.94
CA ARG A 82 4.58 -1.75 10.22
C ARG A 82 3.13 -1.89 9.80
N GLY A 83 2.27 -0.97 10.21
CA GLY A 83 0.83 -1.01 9.92
C GLY A 83 0.09 -2.13 10.63
N GLN A 84 0.58 -2.58 11.80
CA GLN A 84 -0.01 -3.68 12.56
C GLN A 84 -1.16 -3.15 13.43
N ASP A 85 -2.31 -2.91 12.81
CA ASP A 85 -3.48 -2.29 13.44
C ASP A 85 -4.04 -3.12 14.61
N ALA A 86 -4.13 -4.45 14.46
CA ALA A 86 -4.66 -5.30 15.53
C ALA A 86 -3.73 -5.30 16.75
N CYS A 87 -2.41 -5.29 16.50
CA CYS A 87 -1.42 -5.12 17.54
C CYS A 87 -1.52 -3.74 18.19
N MET A 88 -1.70 -2.69 17.40
CA MET A 88 -1.91 -1.33 17.90
C MET A 88 -3.15 -1.25 18.81
N GLN A 89 -4.28 -1.82 18.40
CA GLN A 89 -5.50 -1.86 19.22
C GLN A 89 -5.26 -2.57 20.55
N ALA A 90 -4.61 -3.74 20.53
CA ALA A 90 -4.30 -4.49 21.75
C ALA A 90 -3.35 -3.71 22.69
N LEU A 91 -2.36 -3.02 22.14
CA LEU A 91 -1.44 -2.16 22.91
C LEU A 91 -2.19 -1.01 23.59
N LEU A 92 -3.03 -0.29 22.85
CA LEU A 92 -3.81 0.84 23.37
C LEU A 92 -4.82 0.40 24.44
N LEU A 93 -5.52 -0.72 24.22
CA LEU A 93 -6.43 -1.31 25.22
C LEU A 93 -5.71 -1.73 26.51
N SER A 94 -4.43 -2.09 26.40
CA SER A 94 -3.58 -2.46 27.55
C SER A 94 -2.89 -1.25 28.19
N GLY A 95 -3.25 -0.02 27.82
CA GLY A 95 -2.73 1.21 28.42
C GLY A 95 -1.39 1.68 27.85
N ALA A 96 -0.97 1.23 26.66
CA ALA A 96 0.20 1.81 26.00
C ALA A 96 -0.03 3.30 25.67
N ASP A 97 0.98 4.13 25.93
CA ASP A 97 0.90 5.57 25.69
C ASP A 97 1.00 5.89 24.19
N ALA A 98 -0.11 6.34 23.60
CA ALA A 98 -0.17 6.80 22.20
C ALA A 98 0.58 8.12 21.96
N ALA A 99 0.78 8.91 23.01
CA ALA A 99 1.46 10.21 22.98
C ALA A 99 2.98 10.10 23.24
N ALA A 100 3.48 8.90 23.53
CA ALA A 100 4.91 8.66 23.69
C ALA A 100 5.67 9.18 22.47
N ARG A 101 6.79 9.87 22.72
CA ARG A 101 7.63 10.49 21.69
C ARG A 101 8.96 9.77 21.58
N ASP A 102 9.40 9.54 20.35
CA ASP A 102 10.74 9.03 20.06
C ASP A 102 11.82 10.13 20.15
N GLU A 103 13.07 9.79 19.81
CA GLU A 103 14.18 10.74 19.88
C GLU A 103 14.03 11.96 18.94
N ARG A 104 13.20 11.88 17.91
CA ARG A 104 12.88 13.01 17.01
C ARG A 104 11.66 13.81 17.48
N GLY A 105 11.02 13.39 18.57
CA GLY A 105 9.75 13.94 19.00
C GLY A 105 8.54 13.33 18.27
N CYS A 106 8.74 12.32 17.42
CA CYS A 106 7.67 11.69 16.68
C CYS A 106 6.84 10.79 17.59
N THR A 107 5.52 10.90 17.50
CA THR A 107 4.57 9.92 18.05
C THR A 107 4.26 8.82 17.05
N ALA A 108 3.54 7.78 17.49
CA ALA A 108 3.04 6.72 16.61
C ALA A 108 2.21 7.27 15.41
N SER A 109 1.47 8.37 15.58
CA SER A 109 0.69 9.00 14.50
C SER A 109 1.57 9.53 13.37
N HIS A 110 2.72 10.12 13.69
CA HIS A 110 3.68 10.59 12.67
C HIS A 110 4.21 9.42 11.84
N LEU A 111 4.58 8.33 12.51
CA LEU A 111 5.16 7.16 11.85
C LEU A 111 4.13 6.42 10.99
N ALA A 112 2.90 6.26 11.47
CA ALA A 112 1.81 5.69 10.68
C ALA A 112 1.52 6.54 9.43
N ALA A 113 1.52 7.86 9.56
CA ALA A 113 1.33 8.79 8.45
C ALA A 113 2.49 8.74 7.44
N ALA A 114 3.74 8.66 7.90
CA ALA A 114 4.93 8.57 7.03
C ALA A 114 4.95 7.27 6.19
N HIS A 115 4.55 6.16 6.81
CA HIS A 115 4.56 4.84 6.18
C HIS A 115 3.26 4.50 5.40
N GLY A 116 2.24 5.36 5.45
CA GLY A 116 1.01 5.14 4.70
C GLY A 116 0.08 4.10 5.32
N HIS A 117 0.11 3.98 6.64
CA HIS A 117 -0.74 3.05 7.40
C HIS A 117 -1.96 3.78 7.97
N SER A 118 -2.88 4.16 7.08
CA SER A 118 -4.06 4.97 7.41
C SER A 118 -4.97 4.31 8.43
N TYR A 119 -5.09 2.98 8.42
CA TYR A 119 -5.95 2.27 9.37
C TYR A 119 -5.36 2.25 10.79
N THR A 120 -4.06 2.04 10.90
CA THR A 120 -3.34 2.17 12.18
C THR A 120 -3.40 3.62 12.68
N LEU A 121 -3.28 4.60 11.78
CA LEU A 121 -3.48 6.02 12.08
C LEU A 121 -4.91 6.31 12.55
N GLN A 122 -5.92 5.73 11.90
CA GLN A 122 -7.33 5.90 12.30
C GLN A 122 -7.58 5.33 13.70
N THR A 123 -6.96 4.20 14.02
CA THR A 123 -7.01 3.60 15.36
C THR A 123 -6.45 4.57 16.41
N LEU A 124 -5.28 5.15 16.16
CA LEU A 124 -4.67 6.14 17.04
C LEU A 124 -5.53 7.41 17.21
N LEU A 125 -6.10 7.93 16.13
CA LEU A 125 -6.96 9.12 16.19
C LEU A 125 -8.26 8.84 16.98
N ARG A 126 -8.83 7.64 16.86
CA ARG A 126 -10.02 7.22 17.63
C ARG A 126 -9.77 7.16 19.14
N THR A 127 -8.53 6.95 19.59
CA THR A 127 -8.18 6.99 21.01
C THR A 127 -7.96 8.41 21.55
N GLY A 128 -8.19 9.44 20.74
CA GLY A 128 -8.00 10.84 21.13
C GLY A 128 -6.56 11.34 20.98
N ALA A 129 -5.73 10.67 20.17
CA ALA A 129 -4.42 11.20 19.84
C ALA A 129 -4.57 12.57 19.14
N ASP A 130 -3.75 13.54 19.55
CA ASP A 130 -3.73 14.87 18.93
C ASP A 130 -3.34 14.74 17.45
N VAL A 131 -4.23 15.21 16.56
CA VAL A 131 -4.04 15.19 15.11
C VAL A 131 -2.98 16.20 14.65
N ASN A 132 -2.76 17.26 15.43
CA ASN A 132 -1.88 18.40 15.13
C ASN A 132 -0.60 18.40 15.96
N VAL A 133 -0.27 17.27 16.59
CA VAL A 133 0.96 17.08 17.36
C VAL A 133 2.19 17.39 16.51
N SER A 134 3.15 18.12 17.06
CA SER A 134 4.43 18.41 16.41
C SER A 134 5.57 17.55 16.95
N ASP A 135 6.46 17.14 16.05
CA ASP A 135 7.79 16.64 16.37
C ASP A 135 8.78 17.79 16.68
N ARG A 136 10.08 17.51 16.79
CA ARG A 136 11.09 18.55 17.08
C ARG A 136 11.34 19.53 15.94
N ASN A 137 10.88 19.24 14.73
CA ASN A 137 11.01 20.09 13.55
C ASN A 137 9.71 20.84 13.22
N ASP A 138 8.74 20.82 14.14
CA ASP A 138 7.36 21.25 13.92
C ASP A 138 6.64 20.50 12.77
N TRP A 139 7.15 19.32 12.40
CA TRP A 139 6.45 18.44 11.48
C TRP A 139 5.30 17.77 12.21
N LYS A 140 4.11 17.98 11.66
CA LYS A 140 2.87 17.30 12.06
C LYS A 140 2.63 16.06 11.21
N PRO A 141 1.75 15.11 11.60
CA PRO A 141 1.43 13.95 10.78
C PRO A 141 1.04 14.29 9.32
N VAL A 142 0.41 15.45 9.08
CA VAL A 142 0.10 15.93 7.72
C VAL A 142 1.34 16.24 6.88
N HIS A 143 2.40 16.78 7.49
CA HIS A 143 3.68 17.05 6.82
C HIS A 143 4.32 15.74 6.36
N TYR A 144 4.34 14.73 7.23
CA TYR A 144 4.84 13.38 6.88
C TYR A 144 4.03 12.72 5.77
N ALA A 145 2.69 12.77 5.85
CA ALA A 145 1.84 12.18 4.82
C ALA A 145 2.04 12.89 3.46
N ALA A 146 2.18 14.22 3.45
CA ALA A 146 2.43 15.00 2.26
C ALA A 146 3.82 14.73 1.65
N PHE A 147 4.86 14.76 2.48
CA PHE A 147 6.25 14.51 2.07
C PHE A 147 6.46 13.09 1.53
N HIS A 148 5.82 12.08 2.10
CA HIS A 148 5.93 10.69 1.62
C HIS A 148 4.84 10.28 0.62
N GLY A 149 3.97 11.21 0.21
CA GLY A 149 2.95 10.96 -0.80
C GLY A 149 1.83 10.01 -0.36
N ARG A 150 1.56 9.92 0.93
CA ARG A 150 0.59 8.99 1.53
C ARG A 150 -0.82 9.58 1.51
N LEU A 151 -1.46 9.51 0.35
CA LEU A 151 -2.75 10.18 0.10
C LEU A 151 -3.85 9.71 1.07
N GLY A 152 -3.95 8.41 1.34
CA GLY A 152 -4.96 7.87 2.26
C GLY A 152 -4.81 8.39 3.70
N CYS A 153 -3.57 8.46 4.20
CA CYS A 153 -3.27 9.07 5.50
C CYS A 153 -3.59 10.57 5.50
N LEU A 154 -3.25 11.28 4.43
CA LEU A 154 -3.49 12.71 4.31
C LEU A 154 -5.00 13.03 4.30
N GLN A 155 -5.79 12.29 3.53
CA GLN A 155 -7.26 12.41 3.50
C GLN A 155 -7.87 12.15 4.87
N LEU A 156 -7.38 11.12 5.56
CA LEU A 156 -7.81 10.80 6.92
C LEU A 156 -7.49 11.94 7.89
N LEU A 157 -6.27 12.44 7.90
CA LEU A 157 -5.84 13.53 8.79
C LEU A 157 -6.69 14.79 8.57
N VAL A 158 -6.89 15.20 7.32
CA VAL A 158 -7.76 16.34 6.98
C VAL A 158 -9.18 16.12 7.49
N ARG A 159 -9.73 14.91 7.33
CA ARG A 159 -11.07 14.56 7.85
C ARG A 159 -11.16 14.69 9.37
N TRP A 160 -10.08 14.40 10.09
CA TRP A 160 -10.00 14.51 11.55
C TRP A 160 -9.59 15.91 12.04
N GLY A 161 -9.58 16.92 11.16
CA GLY A 161 -9.33 18.31 11.54
C GLY A 161 -7.85 18.68 11.65
N ALA A 162 -6.98 17.99 10.92
CA ALA A 162 -5.59 18.42 10.82
C ALA A 162 -5.47 19.80 10.15
N SER A 163 -4.66 20.69 10.73
CA SER A 163 -4.33 21.97 10.13
C SER A 163 -3.40 21.74 8.94
N VAL A 164 -3.85 22.13 7.75
CA VAL A 164 -3.05 22.07 6.52
C VAL A 164 -2.28 23.37 6.27
N ASP A 165 -2.60 24.44 6.99
CA ASP A 165 -1.98 25.77 6.86
C ASP A 165 -0.85 26.00 7.87
N ASP A 166 -0.61 25.06 8.79
CA ASP A 166 0.52 25.10 9.71
C ASP A 166 1.83 24.85 8.92
N VAL A 167 2.88 25.59 9.28
CA VAL A 167 4.21 25.46 8.69
C VAL A 167 5.18 24.71 9.62
N ASP A 168 6.19 24.09 9.04
CA ASP A 168 7.33 23.54 9.79
C ASP A 168 8.36 24.62 10.19
N ASN A 169 9.45 24.21 10.85
CA ASN A 169 10.57 25.08 11.25
C ASN A 169 11.28 25.81 10.11
N ASN A 170 11.01 25.47 8.85
CA ASN A 170 11.57 26.10 7.66
C ASN A 170 10.51 26.91 6.90
N GLY A 171 9.34 27.14 7.50
CA GLY A 171 8.22 27.84 6.86
C GLY A 171 7.51 27.01 5.78
N ASN A 172 7.78 25.71 5.66
CA ASN A 172 7.15 24.87 4.66
C ASN A 172 5.77 24.42 5.12
N LEU A 173 4.75 24.76 4.35
CA LEU A 173 3.45 24.08 4.36
C LEU A 173 3.59 22.62 3.91
N PRO A 174 2.66 21.72 4.29
CA PRO A 174 2.57 20.37 3.71
C PRO A 174 2.54 20.38 2.17
N ALA A 175 1.94 21.42 1.56
CA ALA A 175 1.90 21.56 0.09
C ALA A 175 3.28 21.80 -0.54
N HIS A 176 4.17 22.53 0.14
CA HIS A 176 5.57 22.70 -0.29
C HIS A 176 6.27 21.35 -0.33
N LEU A 177 6.10 20.53 0.72
CA LEU A 177 6.72 19.21 0.82
C LEU A 177 6.20 18.25 -0.26
N ALA A 178 4.87 18.22 -0.50
CA ALA A 178 4.29 17.41 -1.56
C ALA A 178 4.75 17.85 -2.97
N ALA A 179 4.93 19.15 -3.19
CA ALA A 179 5.43 19.69 -4.44
C ALA A 179 6.91 19.34 -4.67
N ALA A 180 7.74 19.53 -3.64
CA ALA A 180 9.17 19.21 -3.66
C ALA A 180 9.44 17.74 -4.00
N GLU A 181 8.61 16.83 -3.52
CA GLU A 181 8.74 15.38 -3.77
C GLU A 181 7.99 14.90 -5.02
N GLY A 182 7.12 15.73 -5.60
CA GLY A 182 6.37 15.40 -6.82
C GLY A 182 5.12 14.56 -6.59
N HIS A 183 4.57 14.58 -5.37
CA HIS A 183 3.40 13.81 -4.98
C HIS A 183 2.09 14.50 -5.41
N LEU A 184 1.82 14.44 -6.72
CA LEU A 184 0.72 15.17 -7.37
C LEU A 184 -0.64 15.01 -6.68
N HIS A 185 -1.04 13.80 -6.30
CA HIS A 185 -2.36 13.61 -5.70
C HIS A 185 -2.47 14.22 -4.29
N CYS A 186 -1.39 14.17 -3.49
CA CYS A 186 -1.35 14.85 -2.20
C CYS A 186 -1.36 16.37 -2.40
N PHE A 187 -0.59 16.86 -3.36
CA PHE A 187 -0.55 18.28 -3.71
C PHE A 187 -1.92 18.80 -4.15
N LYS A 188 -2.59 18.11 -5.07
CA LYS A 188 -3.97 18.42 -5.52
C LYS A 188 -4.95 18.50 -4.34
N LEU A 189 -4.89 17.52 -3.42
CA LEU A 189 -5.77 17.49 -2.24
C LEU A 189 -5.51 18.71 -1.34
N LEU A 190 -4.25 19.03 -1.07
CA LEU A 190 -3.86 20.15 -0.21
C LEU A 190 -4.31 21.49 -0.80
N VAL A 191 -4.00 21.72 -2.08
CA VAL A 191 -4.42 22.94 -2.81
C VAL A 191 -5.94 23.09 -2.82
N GLY A 192 -6.69 21.98 -2.96
CA GLY A 192 -8.16 22.00 -2.94
C GLY A 192 -8.80 22.12 -1.55
N LYS A 193 -8.03 22.01 -0.45
CA LYS A 193 -8.55 22.07 0.94
C LYS A 193 -8.14 23.32 1.71
N MET A 194 -7.07 23.99 1.30
CA MET A 194 -6.64 25.26 1.90
C MET A 194 -7.61 26.40 1.54
N ALA A 195 -7.60 27.47 2.35
CA ALA A 195 -8.53 28.63 2.28
C ALA A 195 -8.49 29.44 0.96
N GLY A 196 -7.71 29.02 -0.02
CA GLY A 196 -7.73 29.52 -1.39
C GLY A 196 -6.58 28.91 -2.20
N VAL A 197 -6.89 28.39 -3.40
CA VAL A 197 -5.91 27.81 -4.33
C VAL A 197 -4.73 28.77 -4.57
N THR A 198 -5.03 30.06 -4.73
CA THR A 198 -4.04 31.12 -4.94
C THR A 198 -3.15 31.35 -3.72
N HIS A 199 -3.69 31.24 -2.50
CA HIS A 199 -2.91 31.39 -1.27
C HIS A 199 -1.85 30.30 -1.16
N THR A 200 -2.23 29.04 -1.40
CA THR A 200 -1.30 27.90 -1.34
C THR A 200 -0.20 28.00 -2.39
N LEU A 201 -0.55 28.36 -3.63
CA LEU A 201 0.41 28.43 -4.73
C LEU A 201 1.39 29.60 -4.61
N GLN A 202 1.00 30.68 -3.93
CA GLN A 202 1.83 31.87 -3.72
C GLN A 202 2.50 31.93 -2.35
N ALA A 203 2.15 31.02 -1.42
CA ALA A 203 2.80 30.92 -0.12
C ALA A 203 4.30 30.71 -0.30
N ARG A 204 5.10 31.38 0.53
CA ARG A 204 6.57 31.28 0.51
C ARG A 204 7.04 30.71 1.85
N ASN A 205 7.98 29.79 1.78
CA ASN A 205 8.71 29.31 2.95
C ASN A 205 9.75 30.32 3.43
N ASP A 206 10.51 30.00 4.48
CA ASP A 206 11.53 30.90 5.06
C ASP A 206 12.71 31.14 4.10
N HIS A 207 12.86 30.31 3.08
CA HIS A 207 13.82 30.50 1.99
C HIS A 207 13.28 31.38 0.85
N GLY A 208 12.03 31.83 0.96
CA GLY A 208 11.35 32.60 -0.07
C GLY A 208 10.85 31.77 -1.24
N GLU A 209 10.86 30.44 -1.16
CA GLU A 209 10.44 29.52 -2.23
C GLU A 209 8.94 29.22 -2.14
N THR A 210 8.26 29.25 -3.28
CA THR A 210 6.87 28.78 -3.45
C THR A 210 6.84 27.28 -3.76
N PRO A 211 5.66 26.61 -3.72
CA PRO A 211 5.57 25.22 -4.17
C PRO A 211 5.98 25.03 -5.64
N ARG A 212 5.79 26.05 -6.49
CA ARG A 212 6.30 26.04 -7.88
C ARG A 212 7.82 26.03 -7.89
N ASP A 213 8.45 26.94 -7.16
CA ASP A 213 9.92 27.06 -7.11
C ASP A 213 10.56 25.73 -6.66
N LEU A 214 9.97 25.07 -5.66
CA LEU A 214 10.40 23.74 -5.22
C LEU A 214 10.20 22.68 -6.31
N ALA A 215 9.05 22.65 -6.97
CA ALA A 215 8.79 21.71 -8.05
C ALA A 215 9.75 21.93 -9.25
N GLU A 216 10.09 23.18 -9.58
CA GLU A 216 11.09 23.49 -10.63
C GLU A 216 12.49 23.05 -10.19
N ARG A 217 12.89 23.40 -8.96
CA ARG A 217 14.20 23.06 -8.40
C ARG A 217 14.46 21.55 -8.35
N PHE A 218 13.43 20.76 -8.08
CA PHE A 218 13.50 19.30 -8.00
C PHE A 218 12.95 18.57 -9.24
N CYS A 219 12.73 19.29 -10.35
CA CYS A 219 12.30 18.75 -11.64
C CYS A 219 11.02 17.89 -11.57
N LYS A 220 9.97 18.37 -10.88
CA LYS A 220 8.69 17.69 -10.70
C LYS A 220 7.67 18.13 -11.75
N ASP A 221 7.86 17.66 -12.99
CA ASP A 221 7.05 18.05 -14.16
C ASP A 221 5.54 17.86 -13.96
N ASN A 222 5.13 16.81 -13.25
CA ASN A 222 3.72 16.53 -12.97
C ASN A 222 3.06 17.61 -12.09
N ILE A 223 3.79 18.16 -11.13
CA ILE A 223 3.34 19.29 -10.30
C ILE A 223 3.28 20.55 -11.15
N LEU A 224 4.33 20.84 -11.93
CA LEU A 224 4.39 22.02 -12.79
C LEU A 224 3.27 22.04 -13.82
N GLN A 225 2.97 20.89 -14.45
CA GLN A 225 1.85 20.74 -15.37
C GLN A 225 0.51 21.06 -14.69
N TYR A 226 0.32 20.59 -13.45
CA TYR A 226 -0.88 20.89 -12.68
C TYR A 226 -0.98 22.38 -12.31
N ILE A 227 0.08 22.98 -11.80
CA ILE A 227 0.12 24.42 -11.47
C ILE A 227 -0.18 25.25 -12.73
N ASN A 228 0.46 24.93 -13.85
CA ASN A 228 0.21 25.60 -15.13
C ASN A 228 -1.24 25.44 -15.63
N GLY A 229 -1.88 24.31 -15.34
CA GLY A 229 -3.29 24.08 -15.66
C GLY A 229 -4.20 24.95 -14.81
N VAL A 230 -3.98 24.95 -13.49
CA VAL A 230 -4.75 25.75 -12.52
C VAL A 230 -4.66 27.25 -12.81
N GLU A 231 -3.47 27.76 -13.18
CA GLU A 231 -3.27 29.18 -13.52
C GLU A 231 -3.90 29.59 -14.86
N LYS A 232 -4.12 28.65 -15.78
CA LYS A 232 -4.75 28.93 -17.09
C LYS A 232 -6.28 28.79 -17.04
N GLU A 233 -6.79 27.96 -16.13
CA GLU A 233 -8.21 27.60 -16.01
C GLU A 233 -8.90 28.37 -14.87
N GLU A 234 -8.55 29.65 -14.63
CA GLU A 234 -9.06 30.52 -13.53
C GLU A 234 -10.60 30.50 -13.31
N GLU A 235 -11.40 29.94 -14.23
CA GLU A 235 -12.85 29.96 -14.14
C GLU A 235 -13.57 28.63 -13.87
N HIS A 236 -13.01 27.41 -14.05
CA HIS A 236 -13.80 26.17 -13.93
C HIS A 236 -13.09 25.03 -13.18
N LEU A 237 -12.99 25.14 -11.85
CA LEU A 237 -12.61 24.03 -10.96
C LEU A 237 -13.83 23.27 -10.38
N GLU A 238 -14.99 23.35 -11.03
CA GLU A 238 -16.22 22.63 -10.63
C GLU A 238 -16.30 21.19 -11.13
N THR A 239 -15.38 20.74 -11.99
CA THR A 239 -15.18 19.29 -12.17
C THR A 239 -14.42 18.77 -10.96
N GLN A 240 -15.19 18.56 -9.89
CA GLN A 240 -14.82 17.84 -8.68
C GLN A 240 -14.44 16.40 -9.10
N GLU A 241 -13.25 16.20 -9.69
CA GLU A 241 -12.56 14.92 -9.63
C GLU A 241 -12.66 14.52 -8.17
N VAL A 242 -13.29 13.37 -7.89
CA VAL A 242 -13.49 12.91 -6.51
C VAL A 242 -12.13 12.52 -5.96
N LEU A 243 -11.35 13.52 -5.54
CA LEU A 243 -10.02 13.42 -4.94
C LEU A 243 -10.09 12.75 -3.59
N ALA A 244 -11.29 12.44 -3.08
CA ALA A 244 -11.49 11.77 -1.81
C ALA A 244 -10.97 10.33 -1.82
N PHE A 245 -11.14 9.55 -2.89
CA PHE A 245 -10.67 8.15 -2.97
C PHE A 245 -10.44 7.69 -4.43
N PRO A 246 -9.43 8.23 -5.13
CA PRO A 246 -9.26 8.01 -6.57
C PRO A 246 -8.98 6.55 -6.94
N ALA A 247 -8.31 5.78 -6.07
CA ALA A 247 -8.06 4.36 -6.30
C ALA A 247 -9.34 3.52 -6.13
N HIS A 248 -10.19 3.86 -5.15
CA HIS A 248 -11.47 3.18 -4.92
C HIS A 248 -12.44 3.41 -6.07
N ASP A 249 -12.52 4.64 -6.58
CA ASP A 249 -13.31 4.96 -7.77
C ASP A 249 -12.78 4.24 -9.03
N ALA A 250 -11.46 4.20 -9.22
CA ALA A 250 -10.86 3.43 -10.31
C ALA A 250 -11.16 1.92 -10.20
N ALA A 251 -11.08 1.35 -9.00
CA ALA A 251 -11.41 -0.04 -8.74
C ALA A 251 -12.91 -0.33 -8.97
N PHE A 252 -13.79 0.60 -8.59
CA PHE A 252 -15.24 0.54 -8.85
C PHE A 252 -15.54 0.62 -10.36
N LYS A 253 -14.82 1.45 -11.11
CA LYS A 253 -14.95 1.57 -12.58
C LYS A 253 -14.29 0.44 -13.35
N GLY A 254 -13.44 -0.36 -12.70
CA GLY A 254 -12.69 -1.44 -13.34
C GLY A 254 -11.43 -0.98 -14.09
N ASP A 255 -10.96 0.24 -13.84
CA ASP A 255 -9.74 0.77 -14.47
C ASP A 255 -8.48 0.20 -13.78
N LEU A 256 -8.12 -1.01 -14.20
CA LEU A 256 -6.94 -1.72 -13.69
C LEU A 256 -5.65 -0.92 -13.88
N LEU A 257 -5.54 -0.11 -14.93
CA LEU A 257 -4.31 0.66 -15.21
C LEU A 257 -4.11 1.76 -14.18
N VAL A 258 -5.18 2.47 -13.82
CA VAL A 258 -5.14 3.50 -12.77
C VAL A 258 -4.92 2.87 -11.40
N VAL A 259 -5.61 1.76 -11.08
CA VAL A 259 -5.39 1.01 -9.82
C VAL A 259 -3.93 0.57 -9.70
N ARG A 260 -3.37 -0.05 -10.75
CA ARG A 260 -1.95 -0.46 -10.81
C ARG A 260 -1.01 0.71 -10.57
N ARG A 261 -1.27 1.85 -11.19
CA ARG A 261 -0.43 3.05 -11.07
C ARG A 261 -0.45 3.59 -9.64
N LEU A 262 -1.62 3.74 -9.03
CA LEU A 262 -1.77 4.32 -7.70
C LEU A 262 -1.21 3.42 -6.58
N VAL A 263 -1.40 2.10 -6.69
CA VAL A 263 -0.87 1.15 -5.71
C VAL A 263 0.64 0.95 -5.87
N ARG A 264 1.16 0.79 -7.09
CA ARG A 264 2.61 0.61 -7.31
C ARG A 264 3.45 1.84 -6.98
N SER A 265 2.89 3.04 -7.16
CA SER A 265 3.55 4.28 -6.75
C SER A 265 3.58 4.46 -5.23
N GLY A 266 2.89 3.62 -4.45
CA GLY A 266 2.81 3.73 -3.00
C GLY A 266 2.00 4.93 -2.51
N VAL A 267 1.26 5.59 -3.41
CA VAL A 267 0.36 6.71 -3.07
C VAL A 267 -0.82 6.21 -2.24
N ILE A 268 -1.29 5.01 -2.55
CA ILE A 268 -2.39 4.32 -1.87
C ILE A 268 -1.92 2.93 -1.43
N ASN A 269 -2.20 2.57 -0.18
CA ASN A 269 -1.99 1.22 0.31
C ASN A 269 -2.96 0.25 -0.38
N ILE A 270 -2.54 -0.97 -0.71
CA ILE A 270 -3.41 -1.96 -1.33
C ILE A 270 -4.67 -2.27 -0.51
N ASN A 271 -4.54 -2.18 0.83
CA ASN A 271 -5.62 -2.39 1.80
C ASN A 271 -6.21 -1.06 2.31
N GLU A 272 -5.98 0.05 1.61
CA GLU A 272 -6.55 1.36 1.95
C GLU A 272 -8.08 1.29 1.99
N ARG A 273 -8.68 1.91 3.01
CA ARG A 273 -10.12 1.94 3.21
C ARG A 273 -10.69 3.32 2.90
N ASP A 274 -11.82 3.34 2.22
CA ASP A 274 -12.55 4.59 1.98
C ASP A 274 -13.33 5.05 3.23
N ASN A 275 -14.18 6.07 3.06
CA ASN A 275 -15.06 6.59 4.09
C ASN A 275 -16.14 5.63 4.60
N THR A 276 -16.35 4.49 3.93
CA THR A 276 -17.26 3.40 4.34
C THR A 276 -16.52 2.18 4.90
N GLY A 277 -15.21 2.30 5.12
CA GLY A 277 -14.36 1.18 5.50
C GLY A 277 -14.06 0.21 4.37
N SER A 278 -14.48 0.49 3.13
CA SER A 278 -14.35 -0.43 1.99
C SER A 278 -12.96 -0.34 1.36
N THR A 279 -12.35 -1.48 1.07
CA THR A 279 -11.06 -1.55 0.35
C THR A 279 -11.24 -1.49 -1.17
N LEU A 280 -10.13 -1.40 -1.90
CA LEU A 280 -10.12 -1.57 -3.36
C LEU A 280 -10.77 -2.90 -3.78
N LEU A 281 -10.56 -3.96 -2.99
CA LEU A 281 -11.12 -5.29 -3.25
C LEU A 281 -12.65 -5.27 -3.12
N HIS A 282 -13.20 -4.56 -2.14
CA HIS A 282 -14.66 -4.39 -1.99
C HIS A 282 -15.26 -3.70 -3.23
N LYS A 283 -14.63 -2.61 -3.71
CA LYS A 283 -15.12 -1.86 -4.87
C LYS A 283 -15.06 -2.66 -6.17
N ALA A 284 -13.97 -3.39 -6.38
CA ALA A 284 -13.86 -4.29 -7.53
C ALA A 284 -14.84 -5.46 -7.43
N ALA A 285 -15.08 -5.99 -6.23
CA ALA A 285 -16.02 -7.09 -5.96
C ALA A 285 -17.47 -6.67 -6.16
N GLU A 286 -17.84 -5.46 -5.75
CA GLU A 286 -19.18 -4.87 -5.94
C GLU A 286 -19.60 -4.86 -7.41
N GLN A 287 -18.69 -4.47 -8.30
CA GLN A 287 -18.96 -4.37 -9.74
C GLN A 287 -18.50 -5.60 -10.55
N GLY A 288 -17.93 -6.62 -9.90
CA GLY A 288 -17.52 -7.86 -10.57
C GLY A 288 -16.28 -7.73 -11.47
N HIS A 289 -15.39 -6.77 -11.21
CA HIS A 289 -14.20 -6.52 -12.02
C HIS A 289 -13.09 -7.55 -11.77
N ILE A 290 -13.22 -8.72 -12.41
CA ILE A 290 -12.35 -9.89 -12.18
C ILE A 290 -10.86 -9.58 -12.35
N HIS A 291 -10.47 -8.82 -13.38
CA HIS A 291 -9.06 -8.48 -13.60
C HIS A 291 -8.48 -7.58 -12.49
N CYS A 292 -9.30 -6.69 -11.92
CA CYS A 292 -8.91 -5.89 -10.76
C CYS A 292 -8.78 -6.78 -9.52
N LEU A 293 -9.73 -7.68 -9.29
CA LEU A 293 -9.70 -8.63 -8.17
C LEU A 293 -8.50 -9.57 -8.23
N GLN A 294 -8.26 -10.21 -9.38
CA GLN A 294 -7.09 -11.08 -9.60
C GLN A 294 -5.81 -10.35 -9.26
N TRP A 295 -5.63 -9.18 -9.84
CA TRP A 295 -4.41 -8.40 -9.63
C TRP A 295 -4.25 -7.93 -8.18
N LEU A 296 -5.32 -7.48 -7.51
CA LEU A 296 -5.27 -7.07 -6.11
C LEU A 296 -4.92 -8.25 -5.20
N VAL A 297 -5.53 -9.42 -5.41
CA VAL A 297 -5.22 -10.65 -4.66
C VAL A 297 -3.78 -11.10 -4.92
N GLU A 298 -3.31 -11.09 -6.17
CA GLU A 298 -1.92 -11.39 -6.54
C GLU A 298 -0.91 -10.48 -5.83
N MET A 299 -1.26 -9.21 -5.66
CA MET A 299 -0.43 -8.22 -4.97
C MET A 299 -0.56 -8.29 -3.44
N GLY A 300 -1.29 -9.27 -2.90
CA GLY A 300 -1.41 -9.51 -1.47
C GLY A 300 -2.48 -8.67 -0.77
N ALA A 301 -3.55 -8.26 -1.47
CA ALA A 301 -4.70 -7.64 -0.82
C ALA A 301 -5.35 -8.61 0.16
N ASP A 302 -5.68 -8.11 1.35
CA ASP A 302 -6.35 -8.89 2.39
C ASP A 302 -7.84 -9.04 2.05
N CYS A 303 -8.27 -10.30 1.90
CA CYS A 303 -9.63 -10.67 1.51
C CYS A 303 -10.59 -10.76 2.71
N ASP A 304 -10.07 -10.70 3.93
CA ASP A 304 -10.85 -10.89 5.16
C ASP A 304 -11.19 -9.55 5.83
N ILE A 305 -10.66 -8.43 5.31
CA ILE A 305 -11.03 -7.09 5.76
C ILE A 305 -12.53 -6.86 5.59
N THR A 306 -13.18 -6.33 6.63
CA THR A 306 -14.59 -5.93 6.60
C THR A 306 -14.76 -4.41 6.45
N SER A 307 -15.81 -4.03 5.73
CA SER A 307 -16.31 -2.64 5.68
C SER A 307 -16.96 -2.22 7.00
N ASP A 308 -17.36 -0.95 7.13
CA ASP A 308 -18.09 -0.46 8.31
C ASP A 308 -19.45 -1.18 8.52
N ALA A 309 -19.99 -1.80 7.46
CA ALA A 309 -21.19 -2.64 7.51
C ALA A 309 -20.90 -4.09 7.95
N GLY A 310 -19.63 -4.45 8.20
CA GLY A 310 -19.20 -5.80 8.55
C GLY A 310 -19.13 -6.78 7.37
N GLU A 311 -19.22 -6.28 6.13
CA GLU A 311 -19.16 -7.12 4.92
C GLU A 311 -17.72 -7.32 4.47
N THR A 312 -17.33 -8.55 4.13
CA THR A 312 -16.06 -8.82 3.41
C THR A 312 -16.24 -8.54 1.90
N PRO A 313 -15.15 -8.42 1.10
CA PRO A 313 -15.24 -8.31 -0.36
C PRO A 313 -16.07 -9.44 -0.97
N LYS A 314 -15.98 -10.66 -0.40
CA LYS A 314 -16.77 -11.81 -0.83
C LYS A 314 -18.25 -11.64 -0.53
N ASP A 315 -18.60 -11.10 0.64
CA ASP A 315 -20.00 -10.83 0.99
C ASP A 315 -20.60 -9.74 0.09
N VAL A 316 -19.82 -8.71 -0.23
CA VAL A 316 -20.18 -7.69 -1.22
C VAL A 316 -20.43 -8.33 -2.59
N ALA A 317 -19.51 -9.17 -3.08
CA ALA A 317 -19.69 -9.88 -4.35
C ALA A 317 -20.96 -10.75 -4.36
N LYS A 318 -21.28 -11.44 -3.25
CA LYS A 318 -22.53 -12.20 -3.12
C LYS A 318 -23.76 -11.30 -3.16
N ARG A 319 -23.75 -10.20 -2.42
CA ARG A 319 -24.87 -9.24 -2.35
C ARG A 319 -25.21 -8.67 -3.73
N PHE A 320 -24.19 -8.41 -4.55
CA PHE A 320 -24.35 -7.94 -5.92
C PHE A 320 -24.40 -9.06 -6.98
N SER A 321 -24.49 -10.33 -6.56
CA SER A 321 -24.61 -11.50 -7.45
C SER A 321 -23.46 -11.66 -8.46
N GLN A 322 -22.25 -11.25 -8.08
CA GLN A 322 -21.04 -11.35 -8.88
C GLN A 322 -20.39 -12.74 -8.73
N LEU A 323 -20.99 -13.76 -9.35
CA LEU A 323 -20.61 -15.17 -9.17
C LEU A 323 -19.12 -15.46 -9.39
N ALA A 324 -18.53 -14.92 -10.47
CA ALA A 324 -17.11 -15.11 -10.77
C ALA A 324 -16.18 -14.44 -9.73
N ALA A 325 -16.62 -13.31 -9.14
CA ALA A 325 -15.88 -12.66 -8.06
C ALA A 325 -15.96 -13.47 -6.76
N VAL A 326 -17.12 -14.07 -6.46
CA VAL A 326 -17.29 -14.96 -5.30
C VAL A 326 -16.39 -16.19 -5.40
N GLU A 327 -16.31 -16.81 -6.59
CA GLU A 327 -15.45 -17.97 -6.83
C GLU A 327 -13.96 -17.62 -6.69
N LEU A 328 -13.55 -16.44 -7.18
CA LEU A 328 -12.18 -15.96 -7.02
C LEU A 328 -11.82 -15.69 -5.55
N LEU A 329 -12.74 -15.10 -4.79
CA LEU A 329 -12.54 -14.73 -3.38
C LEU A 329 -12.81 -15.88 -2.40
N THR A 330 -13.25 -17.05 -2.87
CA THR A 330 -13.31 -18.24 -2.01
C THR A 330 -11.91 -18.79 -1.76
N PRO A 331 -11.43 -18.83 -0.50
CA PRO A 331 -10.16 -19.46 -0.19
C PRO A 331 -10.22 -20.94 -0.61
N ARG A 332 -9.25 -21.37 -1.42
CA ARG A 332 -9.10 -22.77 -1.81
C ARG A 332 -8.67 -23.57 -0.58
N THR A 333 -9.62 -23.99 0.26
CA THR A 333 -9.36 -24.84 1.42
C THR A 333 -8.74 -26.15 0.94
N GLY A 334 -7.55 -26.46 1.47
CA GLY A 334 -6.69 -27.52 0.97
C GLY A 334 -7.34 -28.89 0.97
N ASN A 335 -7.57 -29.42 -0.23
CA ASN A 335 -7.08 -30.74 -0.56
C ASN A 335 -6.81 -30.75 -2.07
N ASN A 336 -5.59 -30.40 -2.45
CA ASN A 336 -4.95 -30.88 -3.66
C ASN A 336 -3.47 -30.56 -3.55
N ASN A 337 -2.67 -31.63 -3.47
CA ASN A 337 -1.43 -31.64 -4.22
C ASN A 337 -1.81 -31.24 -5.66
N SER A 338 -1.61 -29.97 -5.97
CA SER A 338 -1.61 -29.45 -7.32
C SER A 338 -0.27 -28.76 -7.45
N SER A 339 0.77 -29.59 -7.53
CA SER A 339 1.86 -29.33 -8.46
C SER A 339 1.28 -28.89 -9.79
N ASP A 340 2.02 -28.06 -10.51
CA ASP A 340 1.82 -27.76 -11.92
C ASP A 340 1.64 -29.05 -12.74
N GLU A 341 0.44 -29.63 -12.74
CA GLU A 341 0.06 -30.69 -13.66
C GLU A 341 -0.74 -30.05 -14.79
N GLU A 342 -0.13 -30.14 -15.97
CA GLU A 342 -0.67 -29.70 -17.25
C GLU A 342 -2.15 -30.09 -17.41
N LEU A 343 -2.92 -29.18 -18.00
CA LEU A 343 -4.33 -29.33 -18.34
C LEU A 343 -4.59 -30.56 -19.23
N ASP A 344 -4.79 -31.72 -18.59
CA ASP A 344 -5.08 -32.99 -19.26
C ASP A 344 -6.55 -33.08 -19.67
N ALA A 345 -6.77 -33.24 -20.98
CA ALA A 345 -8.08 -33.41 -21.59
C ALA A 345 -8.80 -34.71 -21.17
N SER A 346 -8.10 -35.62 -20.49
CA SER A 346 -8.65 -36.90 -20.03
C SER A 346 -9.46 -36.80 -18.71
N ASN A 347 -9.38 -35.68 -17.97
CA ASN A 347 -9.98 -35.59 -16.65
C ASN A 347 -11.49 -35.26 -16.67
N ILE A 348 -12.27 -36.33 -16.71
CA ILE A 348 -13.74 -36.39 -16.63
C ILE A 348 -14.36 -35.46 -15.57
N LYS A 349 -13.77 -35.39 -14.35
CA LYS A 349 -14.32 -34.64 -13.21
C LYS A 349 -14.28 -33.12 -13.40
N PHE A 350 -13.38 -32.62 -14.23
CA PHE A 350 -13.23 -31.18 -14.52
C PHE A 350 -14.48 -30.61 -15.20
N PHE A 351 -15.03 -31.34 -16.16
CA PHE A 351 -16.20 -30.93 -16.94
C PHE A 351 -17.55 -31.11 -16.20
N GLU A 352 -17.55 -31.88 -15.12
CA GLU A 352 -18.71 -32.08 -14.24
C GLU A 352 -18.83 -31.00 -13.15
N THR A 353 -17.70 -30.47 -12.67
CA THR A 353 -17.66 -29.51 -11.54
C THR A 353 -17.84 -28.05 -11.97
N HIS A 354 -17.39 -27.66 -13.15
CA HIS A 354 -17.50 -26.28 -13.64
C HIS A 354 -18.75 -26.08 -14.50
N GLY A 355 -19.91 -26.34 -13.90
CA GLY A 355 -21.21 -26.08 -14.52
C GLY A 355 -21.67 -24.65 -14.28
N VAL A 356 -21.58 -23.80 -15.32
CA VAL A 356 -22.20 -22.46 -15.28
C VAL A 356 -23.73 -22.63 -15.26
N GLU A 357 -24.33 -22.51 -14.08
CA GLU A 357 -25.78 -22.31 -13.90
C GLU A 357 -26.04 -20.82 -14.14
N GLY A 358 -26.23 -20.44 -15.41
CA GLY A 358 -26.37 -19.02 -15.73
C GLY A 358 -26.57 -18.67 -17.21
N SER A 359 -27.18 -19.53 -18.02
CA SER A 359 -27.66 -19.09 -19.36
C SER A 359 -29.11 -18.64 -19.24
N THR A 360 -29.38 -17.40 -19.60
CA THR A 360 -30.70 -16.76 -19.66
C THR A 360 -31.49 -17.17 -20.90
N ASP A 361 -31.49 -18.46 -21.23
CA ASP A 361 -32.26 -18.96 -22.37
C ASP A 361 -33.60 -19.50 -21.90
N SER A 362 -34.65 -19.01 -22.54
CA SER A 362 -36.05 -19.35 -22.34
C SER A 362 -36.28 -20.85 -22.09
N LYS A 363 -37.14 -21.13 -21.11
CA LYS A 363 -37.57 -22.42 -20.53
C LYS A 363 -38.10 -23.51 -21.48
N ALA A 364 -37.77 -23.50 -22.77
CA ALA A 364 -38.31 -24.44 -23.75
C ALA A 364 -37.27 -25.33 -24.46
N ASP A 365 -35.96 -25.04 -24.37
CA ASP A 365 -34.97 -25.84 -25.12
C ASP A 365 -34.18 -26.81 -24.24
N LEU A 366 -34.37 -28.10 -24.57
CA LEU A 366 -33.42 -29.19 -24.41
C LEU A 366 -33.09 -29.58 -22.95
N THR A 367 -33.93 -30.45 -22.39
CA THR A 367 -33.56 -31.35 -21.29
C THR A 367 -32.49 -32.35 -21.76
N LEU A 368 -31.30 -31.86 -22.10
CA LEU A 368 -30.14 -32.69 -22.43
C LEU A 368 -29.61 -33.31 -21.15
N ASP A 369 -29.34 -34.61 -21.21
CA ASP A 369 -28.82 -35.37 -20.08
C ASP A 369 -27.44 -34.81 -19.65
N LYS A 370 -27.09 -34.97 -18.37
CA LYS A 370 -25.82 -34.45 -17.81
C LYS A 370 -24.61 -34.94 -18.61
N ALA A 371 -24.68 -36.14 -19.17
CA ALA A 371 -23.66 -36.71 -20.04
C ALA A 371 -23.50 -35.94 -21.36
N GLU A 372 -24.59 -35.46 -21.97
CA GLU A 372 -24.56 -34.77 -23.25
C GLU A 372 -23.98 -33.36 -23.12
N LYS A 373 -24.33 -32.64 -22.05
CA LYS A 373 -23.74 -31.32 -21.74
C LYS A 373 -22.23 -31.42 -21.51
N ARG A 374 -21.80 -32.45 -20.79
CA ARG A 374 -20.38 -32.74 -20.57
C ARG A 374 -19.64 -33.02 -21.88
N ASN A 375 -20.21 -33.87 -22.73
CA ASN A 375 -19.63 -34.19 -24.03
C ASN A 375 -19.55 -32.95 -24.95
N ALA A 376 -20.54 -32.06 -24.90
CA ALA A 376 -20.50 -30.80 -25.62
C ALA A 376 -19.36 -29.88 -25.15
N ARG A 377 -19.13 -29.78 -23.83
CA ARG A 377 -18.01 -29.01 -23.26
C ARG A 377 -16.65 -29.58 -23.66
N ILE A 378 -16.51 -30.90 -23.63
CA ILE A 378 -15.28 -31.57 -24.09
C ILE A 378 -15.00 -31.20 -25.54
N ARG A 379 -16.02 -31.24 -26.42
CA ARG A 379 -15.86 -30.82 -27.83
C ARG A 379 -15.48 -29.35 -27.97
N ALA A 380 -16.13 -28.45 -27.23
CA ALA A 380 -15.81 -27.03 -27.25
C ALA A 380 -14.38 -26.75 -26.80
N TYR A 381 -13.92 -27.40 -25.72
CA TYR A 381 -12.55 -27.28 -25.23
C TYR A 381 -11.52 -27.76 -26.25
N HIS A 382 -11.76 -28.92 -26.88
CA HIS A 382 -10.89 -29.40 -27.97
C HIS A 382 -10.87 -28.40 -29.13
N LYS A 383 -12.01 -27.78 -29.45
CA LYS A 383 -12.08 -26.77 -30.51
C LYS A 383 -11.33 -25.49 -30.16
N ILE A 384 -11.37 -25.05 -28.89
CA ILE A 384 -10.57 -23.92 -28.41
C ILE A 384 -9.07 -24.21 -28.54
N LYS A 385 -8.61 -25.39 -28.09
CA LYS A 385 -7.19 -25.78 -28.24
C LYS A 385 -6.77 -25.82 -29.71
N GLU A 386 -7.62 -26.34 -30.59
CA GLU A 386 -7.37 -26.35 -32.03
C GLU A 386 -7.25 -24.92 -32.59
N LEU A 387 -8.19 -24.03 -32.23
CA LEU A 387 -8.17 -22.63 -32.67
C LEU A 387 -6.97 -21.87 -32.12
N GLN A 388 -6.55 -22.12 -30.88
CA GLN A 388 -5.33 -21.53 -30.30
C GLN A 388 -4.09 -21.95 -31.08
N ARG A 389 -3.96 -23.25 -31.40
CA ARG A 389 -2.86 -23.76 -32.22
C ARG A 389 -2.84 -23.14 -33.61
N LEU A 390 -4.02 -22.99 -34.23
CA LEU A 390 -4.13 -22.33 -35.54
C LEU A 390 -3.77 -20.84 -35.46
N LEU A 391 -4.15 -20.16 -34.38
CA LEU A 391 -3.79 -18.78 -34.12
C LEU A 391 -2.29 -18.62 -33.94
N GLU A 392 -1.63 -19.50 -33.19
CA GLU A 392 -0.17 -19.51 -33.03
C GLU A 392 0.55 -19.68 -34.37
N ILE A 393 0.08 -20.62 -35.20
CA ILE A 393 0.62 -20.82 -36.56
C ILE A 393 0.41 -19.56 -37.40
N ALA A 394 -0.77 -18.94 -37.35
CA ALA A 394 -1.07 -17.72 -38.08
C ALA A 394 -0.19 -16.54 -37.61
N CYS A 395 -0.01 -16.37 -36.30
CA CYS A 395 0.89 -15.36 -35.73
C CYS A 395 2.35 -15.60 -36.13
N SER A 396 2.81 -16.86 -36.10
CA SER A 396 4.16 -17.23 -36.54
C SER A 396 4.37 -16.91 -38.02
N ASN A 397 3.42 -17.27 -38.89
CA ASN A 397 3.48 -16.97 -40.31
C ASN A 397 3.44 -15.45 -40.56
N TYR A 398 2.60 -14.72 -39.83
CA TYR A 398 2.53 -13.25 -39.91
C TYR A 398 3.86 -12.61 -39.54
N ARG A 399 4.54 -13.10 -38.49
CA ARG A 399 5.90 -12.65 -38.11
C ARG A 399 6.94 -12.96 -39.19
N GLN A 400 6.92 -14.17 -39.74
CA GLN A 400 7.87 -14.59 -40.78
C GLN A 400 7.73 -13.76 -42.06
N LEU A 401 6.52 -13.25 -42.34
CA LEU A 401 6.24 -12.33 -43.45
C LEU A 401 6.51 -10.85 -43.10
N GLY A 402 7.12 -10.56 -41.94
CA GLY A 402 7.49 -9.21 -41.51
C GLY A 402 6.36 -8.42 -40.83
N GLY A 403 5.22 -9.05 -40.53
CA GLY A 403 4.14 -8.48 -39.73
C GLY A 403 4.52 -8.37 -38.26
N VAL A 404 4.04 -7.32 -37.59
CA VAL A 404 4.22 -7.12 -36.14
C VAL A 404 2.84 -7.09 -35.50
N THR A 405 2.59 -7.97 -34.53
CA THR A 405 1.29 -8.04 -33.87
C THR A 405 1.02 -6.79 -33.04
N GLU A 406 -0.25 -6.49 -32.73
CA GLU A 406 -0.58 -5.36 -31.87
C GLU A 406 0.03 -5.48 -30.47
N GLU A 407 0.12 -6.71 -29.96
CA GLU A 407 0.74 -7.01 -28.67
C GLU A 407 2.24 -6.72 -28.69
N GLU A 408 2.95 -7.10 -29.74
CA GLU A 408 4.38 -6.80 -29.91
C GLU A 408 4.65 -5.30 -30.09
N ARG A 409 3.75 -4.58 -30.77
CA ARG A 409 3.81 -3.10 -30.85
C ARG A 409 3.61 -2.46 -29.48
N LYS A 410 2.73 -3.01 -28.63
CA LYS A 410 2.53 -2.53 -27.26
C LYS A 410 3.74 -2.85 -26.39
N MET A 411 4.25 -4.08 -26.41
CA MET A 411 5.46 -4.47 -25.68
C MET A 411 6.68 -3.61 -26.05
N LYS A 412 6.95 -3.41 -27.36
CA LYS A 412 8.05 -2.52 -27.80
C LYS A 412 7.87 -1.07 -27.36
N LYS A 413 6.63 -0.57 -27.24
CA LYS A 413 6.37 0.77 -26.69
C LYS A 413 6.63 0.82 -25.19
N GLU A 414 6.33 -0.25 -24.46
CA GLU A 414 6.61 -0.36 -23.02
C GLU A 414 8.10 -0.50 -22.75
N GLU A 415 8.81 -1.36 -23.49
CA GLU A 415 10.27 -1.49 -23.42
C GLU A 415 10.97 -0.14 -23.64
N ARG A 416 10.55 0.63 -24.66
CA ARG A 416 11.10 1.98 -24.89
C ARG A 416 10.83 2.96 -23.74
N LYS A 417 9.68 2.84 -23.07
CA LYS A 417 9.35 3.68 -21.90
C LYS A 417 10.20 3.30 -20.70
N VAL A 418 10.39 1.99 -20.47
CA VAL A 418 11.25 1.48 -19.40
C VAL A 418 12.71 1.87 -19.64
N GLU A 419 13.20 1.73 -20.87
CA GLU A 419 14.55 2.11 -21.25
C GLU A 419 14.78 3.62 -21.04
N LYS A 420 13.80 4.45 -21.38
CA LYS A 420 13.87 5.89 -21.10
C LYS A 420 13.93 6.18 -19.59
N ALA A 421 13.09 5.52 -18.79
CA ALA A 421 13.10 5.66 -17.34
C ALA A 421 14.42 5.19 -16.70
N MET A 422 15.02 4.11 -17.22
CA MET A 422 16.34 3.64 -16.78
C MET A 422 17.43 4.68 -17.04
N ARG A 423 17.48 5.27 -18.23
CA ARG A 423 18.46 6.33 -18.56
C ARG A 423 18.29 7.56 -17.68
N GLU A 424 17.05 7.93 -17.36
CA GLU A 424 16.75 9.05 -16.45
C GLU A 424 17.24 8.75 -15.02
N LEU A 425 17.02 7.53 -14.52
CA LEU A 425 17.55 7.09 -13.21
C LEU A 425 19.08 6.99 -13.18
N GLU A 426 19.71 6.53 -14.25
CA GLU A 426 21.17 6.50 -14.37
C GLU A 426 21.77 7.90 -14.34
N ALA A 427 21.13 8.86 -15.03
CA ALA A 427 21.54 10.27 -14.98
C ALA A 427 21.38 10.88 -13.57
N GLN A 428 20.31 10.54 -12.85
CA GLN A 428 20.12 10.97 -11.46
C GLN A 428 21.17 10.36 -10.52
N LEU A 429 21.50 9.08 -10.70
CA LEU A 429 22.53 8.41 -9.93
C LEU A 429 23.90 9.07 -10.14
N GLU A 430 24.25 9.40 -11.38
CA GLU A 430 25.50 10.05 -11.72
C GLU A 430 25.57 11.48 -11.18
N TYR A 431 24.47 12.22 -11.26
CA TYR A 431 24.37 13.53 -10.62
C TYR A 431 24.61 13.48 -9.11
N GLU A 432 23.97 12.53 -8.41
CA GLU A 432 24.18 12.35 -6.96
C GLU A 432 25.60 11.91 -6.62
N ARG A 433 26.26 11.10 -7.46
CA ARG A 433 27.68 10.75 -7.28
C ARG A 433 28.58 11.98 -7.34
N VAL A 434 28.46 12.77 -8.40
CA VAL A 434 29.26 14.01 -8.56
C VAL A 434 28.97 14.99 -7.42
N ARG A 435 27.71 15.07 -6.97
CA ARG A 435 27.33 15.90 -5.83
C ARG A 435 27.98 15.44 -4.54
N ARG A 436 28.03 14.13 -4.27
CA ARG A 436 28.72 13.56 -3.11
C ARG A 436 30.21 13.82 -3.13
N GLU A 437 30.87 13.63 -4.27
CA GLU A 437 32.31 13.91 -4.42
C GLU A 437 32.63 15.38 -4.12
N LYS A 438 31.78 16.33 -4.59
CA LYS A 438 31.94 17.75 -4.26
C LYS A 438 31.78 18.03 -2.76
N LEU A 439 30.80 17.40 -2.12
CA LEU A 439 30.58 17.57 -0.68
C LEU A 439 31.72 16.95 0.14
N GLU A 440 32.26 15.80 -0.28
CA GLU A 440 33.43 15.18 0.34
C GLU A 440 34.68 16.07 0.21
N SER A 441 34.92 16.65 -0.97
CA SER A 441 36.00 17.63 -1.16
C SER A 441 35.86 18.82 -0.22
N GLN A 442 34.64 19.38 -0.09
CA GLN A 442 34.39 20.49 0.84
C GLN A 442 34.61 20.09 2.30
N LEU A 443 34.23 18.88 2.69
CA LEU A 443 34.47 18.36 4.04
C LEU A 443 35.97 18.20 4.33
N ASP A 444 36.75 17.77 3.33
CA ASP A 444 38.20 17.66 3.47
C ASP A 444 38.87 19.05 3.57
N ASP A 445 38.38 20.05 2.83
CA ASP A 445 38.82 21.43 2.98
C ASP A 445 38.53 21.98 4.39
N TYR A 446 37.31 21.76 4.91
CA TYR A 446 36.97 22.17 6.29
C TYR A 446 37.79 21.40 7.34
N ARG A 447 38.08 20.12 7.13
CA ARG A 447 38.97 19.35 8.02
C ARG A 447 40.39 19.93 8.03
N ALA A 448 40.89 20.34 6.88
CA ALA A 448 42.20 20.98 6.76
C ALA A 448 42.23 22.34 7.49
N GLU A 449 41.19 23.16 7.32
CA GLU A 449 41.06 24.46 8.00
C GLU A 449 40.95 24.30 9.53
N ILE A 450 40.16 23.33 10.01
CA ILE A 450 40.07 23.00 11.44
C ILE A 450 41.42 22.56 11.99
N ASN A 451 42.21 21.78 11.24
CA ASN A 451 43.54 21.38 11.67
C ASN A 451 44.50 22.57 11.74
N GLN A 452 44.45 23.49 10.76
CA GLN A 452 45.24 24.73 10.79
C GLN A 452 44.86 25.67 11.94
N LEU A 453 43.59 25.71 12.34
CA LEU A 453 43.13 26.49 13.49
C LEU A 453 43.47 25.85 14.85
N ARG A 454 43.88 24.58 14.86
CA ARG A 454 44.28 23.83 16.07
C ARG A 454 45.80 23.83 16.31
N GLU A 455 46.59 24.18 15.30
CA GLU A 455 48.03 24.47 15.41
C GLU A 455 48.26 25.93 15.81
#